data_AF-A0A1D2R2Q3-F1
#
_entry.id   AF-A0A1D2R2Q3-F1
#
_cell.length_a   1.000
_cell.length_b   1.000
_cell.length_c   1.000
_cell.angle_alpha   90.00
_cell.angle_beta   90.00
_cell.angle_gamma   90.00
#
_symmetry.space_group_name_H-M   'P 1'
#
loop_
_entity.id
_entity.type
_entity.pdbx_description
1 polymer ?
#
loop_
_entity_poly.entity_id
_entity_poly.type
_entity_poly.pdbx_seq_one_letter_code
_entity_poly.pdbx_strand_id
1 'polypeptide(L)'
;MPTKLDPWGSMKIENYEKLFSDFGIEPFEKFKEKFKDNRYVRRGIIFGHRDFNRIANAIEKKEKFAMMTGLMPSGKFHFGHKMVAEEIIWFQDQELGAETYVCVADIEAYNMRDIDLKQARKLAVEEYLLNYIALGLKEKNLNFYFQSNYKIPYYRFRDTLSKRATFNELKGIYGELSPGKILSVLTQVADIL
;
A
#
# COMPACT_ATOMS: atom_id res chain seq x y z
N MET A 1 7.65 -24.82 13.10
CA MET A 1 8.31 -24.11 11.97
C MET A 1 8.07 -22.62 12.16
N PRO A 2 9.03 -21.72 11.91
CA PRO A 2 8.77 -20.29 12.05
C PRO A 2 7.71 -19.87 11.02
N THR A 3 6.69 -19.16 11.49
CA THR A 3 5.57 -18.65 10.71
C THR A 3 6.11 -17.75 9.60
N LYS A 4 5.93 -18.13 8.33
CA LYS A 4 6.46 -17.39 7.19
C LYS A 4 5.48 -16.29 6.81
N LEU A 5 5.78 -15.04 7.14
CA LEU A 5 4.97 -13.90 6.72
C LEU A 5 5.45 -13.41 5.37
N ASP A 6 4.59 -13.45 4.36
CA ASP A 6 4.86 -12.88 3.04
C ASP A 6 3.62 -12.14 2.48
N PRO A 7 3.82 -11.18 1.55
CA PRO A 7 2.73 -10.40 0.95
C PRO A 7 1.63 -11.18 0.18
N TRP A 8 1.80 -12.48 -0.10
CA TRP A 8 0.86 -13.28 -0.89
C TRP A 8 0.12 -14.34 -0.06
N GLY A 9 0.58 -14.63 1.16
CA GLY A 9 -0.03 -15.57 2.09
C GLY A 9 -0.99 -14.93 3.07
N SER A 10 -2.04 -15.66 3.48
CA SER A 10 -2.90 -15.31 4.62
C SER A 10 -2.56 -16.23 5.80
N MET A 11 -2.06 -15.67 6.91
CA MET A 11 -1.77 -16.43 8.13
C MET A 11 -2.23 -15.70 9.39
N LYS A 12 -2.61 -16.49 10.40
CA LYS A 12 -2.97 -16.02 11.73
C LYS A 12 -1.69 -15.73 12.51
N ILE A 13 -1.44 -14.47 12.84
CA ILE A 13 -0.29 -14.08 13.67
C ILE A 13 -0.69 -14.29 15.12
N GLU A 14 -0.13 -15.31 15.76
CA GLU A 14 -0.41 -15.61 17.18
C GLU A 14 0.34 -14.68 18.14
N ASN A 15 1.46 -14.09 17.71
CA ASN A 15 2.22 -13.15 18.52
C ASN A 15 2.73 -11.96 17.68
N TYR A 16 2.10 -10.80 17.86
CA TYR A 16 2.47 -9.55 17.20
C TYR A 16 3.77 -8.93 17.74
N GLU A 17 4.25 -9.30 18.94
CA GLU A 17 5.49 -8.76 19.53
C GLU A 17 6.71 -9.06 18.66
N LYS A 18 6.77 -10.26 18.07
CA LYS A 18 7.83 -10.63 17.14
C LYS A 18 7.87 -9.75 15.89
N LEU A 19 6.72 -9.20 15.46
CA LEU A 19 6.71 -8.30 14.30
C LEU A 19 7.46 -7.01 14.58
N PHE A 20 7.37 -6.50 15.81
CA PHE A 20 8.04 -5.26 16.20
C PHE A 20 9.56 -5.41 16.12
N SER A 21 10.09 -6.48 16.72
CA SER A 21 11.54 -6.74 16.68
C SER A 21 12.04 -7.10 15.28
N ASP A 22 11.33 -7.97 14.57
CA ASP A 22 11.85 -8.59 13.34
C ASP A 22 11.76 -7.64 12.14
N PHE A 23 10.77 -6.73 12.11
CA PHE A 23 10.54 -5.81 10.99
C PHE A 23 10.82 -4.34 11.30
N GLY A 24 11.32 -4.03 12.51
CA GLY A 24 11.62 -2.65 12.93
C GLY A 24 10.37 -1.77 12.97
N ILE A 25 9.29 -2.33 13.52
CA ILE A 25 8.02 -1.62 13.72
C ILE A 25 8.00 -1.07 15.15
N GLU A 26 7.44 0.12 15.34
CA GLU A 26 7.18 0.75 16.64
C GLU A 26 5.68 0.70 16.97
N PRO A 27 5.29 0.63 18.26
CA PRO A 27 3.88 0.73 18.67
C PRO A 27 3.22 2.05 18.26
N PHE A 28 2.00 1.96 17.74
CA PHE A 28 1.18 3.14 17.40
C PHE A 28 0.56 3.82 18.62
N GLU A 29 0.68 3.22 19.81
CA GLU A 29 0.02 3.66 21.05
C GLU A 29 0.27 5.14 21.37
N LYS A 30 1.48 5.66 21.09
CA LYS A 30 1.81 7.09 21.32
C LYS A 30 0.95 8.07 20.53
N PHE A 31 0.33 7.63 19.44
CA PHE A 31 -0.54 8.45 18.60
C PHE A 31 -2.03 8.21 18.85
N LYS A 32 -2.38 7.27 19.73
CA LYS A 32 -3.75 6.82 19.93
C LYS A 32 -4.69 7.92 20.39
N GLU A 33 -4.25 8.73 21.36
CA GLU A 33 -5.03 9.87 21.85
C GLU A 33 -5.23 10.94 20.78
N LYS A 34 -4.19 11.19 19.97
CA LYS A 34 -4.24 12.18 18.88
C LYS A 34 -5.21 11.78 17.77
N PHE A 35 -5.31 10.48 17.46
CA PHE A 35 -6.16 9.97 16.38
C PHE A 35 -7.32 9.11 16.91
N LYS A 36 -7.80 9.37 18.13
CA LYS A 36 -8.83 8.56 18.81
C LYS A 36 -10.18 8.54 18.11
N ASP A 37 -10.46 9.51 17.26
CA ASP A 37 -11.71 9.57 16.50
C ASP A 37 -11.74 8.49 15.41
N ASN A 38 -10.57 8.14 14.86
CA ASN A 38 -10.44 6.99 13.98
C ASN A 38 -10.67 5.68 14.76
N ARG A 39 -11.68 4.90 14.34
CA ARG A 39 -12.05 3.66 15.02
C ARG A 39 -10.98 2.57 14.96
N TYR A 40 -10.15 2.54 13.91
CA TYR A 40 -9.08 1.56 13.75
C TYR A 40 -7.92 1.84 14.69
N VAL A 41 -7.60 3.12 14.92
CA VAL A 41 -6.66 3.54 15.96
C VAL A 41 -7.23 3.25 17.35
N ARG A 42 -8.45 3.72 17.63
CA ARG A 42 -9.09 3.56 18.95
C ARG A 42 -9.22 2.10 19.38
N ARG A 43 -9.49 1.20 18.44
CA ARG A 43 -9.65 -0.25 18.69
C ARG A 43 -8.34 -1.04 18.61
N GLY A 44 -7.19 -0.39 18.37
CA GLY A 44 -5.90 -1.06 18.25
C GLY A 44 -5.78 -1.97 17.02
N ILE A 45 -6.55 -1.70 15.97
CA ILE A 45 -6.40 -2.39 14.67
C ILE A 45 -5.19 -1.83 13.93
N ILE A 46 -5.00 -0.51 13.96
CA ILE A 46 -3.71 0.13 13.64
C ILE A 46 -2.87 0.08 14.91
N PHE A 47 -2.00 -0.92 15.00
CA PHE A 47 -1.22 -1.20 16.21
C PHE A 47 0.26 -0.84 16.11
N GLY A 48 0.81 -0.67 14.89
CA GLY A 48 2.23 -0.40 14.69
C GLY A 48 2.51 0.52 13.51
N HIS A 49 3.70 1.11 13.49
CA HIS A 49 4.18 1.96 12.41
C HIS A 49 5.71 1.92 12.24
N ARG A 50 6.21 2.52 11.16
CA ARG A 50 7.62 2.89 11.00
C ARG A 50 7.70 4.34 10.54
N ASP A 51 8.51 5.15 11.22
CA ASP A 51 8.73 6.58 10.91
C ASP A 51 7.50 7.50 10.89
N PHE A 52 6.34 7.04 11.37
CA PHE A 52 5.11 7.84 11.38
C PHE A 52 5.21 9.14 12.20
N ASN A 53 6.19 9.27 13.10
CA ASN A 53 6.50 10.54 13.76
C ASN A 53 6.66 11.69 12.75
N ARG A 54 7.27 11.43 11.58
CA ARG A 54 7.47 12.42 10.52
C ARG A 54 6.14 12.89 9.95
N ILE A 55 5.22 11.97 9.72
CA ILE A 55 3.88 12.25 9.21
C ILE A 55 3.03 12.95 10.27
N ALA A 56 3.06 12.49 11.51
CA ALA A 56 2.37 13.12 12.63
C ALA A 56 2.81 14.57 12.83
N ASN A 57 4.10 14.86 12.69
CA ASN A 57 4.65 16.21 12.74
C ASN A 57 4.21 17.05 11.54
N ALA A 58 4.19 16.48 10.33
CA ALA A 58 3.70 17.18 9.14
C ALA A 58 2.22 17.56 9.29
N ILE A 59 1.38 16.65 9.80
CA ILE A 59 -0.03 16.92 10.12
C ILE A 59 -0.16 18.08 11.13
N GLU A 60 0.60 18.05 12.22
CA GLU A 60 0.58 19.12 13.24
C GLU A 60 0.96 20.49 12.68
N LYS A 61 1.98 20.52 11.82
CA LYS A 61 2.49 21.75 11.22
C LYS A 61 1.73 22.17 9.95
N LYS A 62 0.73 21.41 9.53
CA LYS A 62 0.01 21.59 8.26
C LYS A 62 0.95 21.62 7.05
N GLU A 63 2.01 20.82 7.11
CA GLU A 63 2.95 20.61 6.00
C GLU A 63 2.38 19.58 5.02
N LYS A 64 2.82 19.64 3.76
CA LYS A 64 2.37 18.68 2.75
C LYS A 64 2.98 17.30 3.02
N PHE A 65 2.16 16.26 2.95
CA PHE A 65 2.58 14.87 2.93
C PHE A 65 1.68 14.07 1.98
N ALA A 66 2.12 12.86 1.64
CA ALA A 66 1.38 11.97 0.77
C ALA A 66 0.97 10.70 1.51
N MET A 67 -0.19 10.16 1.14
CA MET A 67 -0.58 8.81 1.46
C MET A 67 -0.61 8.02 0.16
N MET A 68 0.10 6.91 0.12
CA MET A 68 0.20 6.06 -1.07
C MET A 68 -0.20 4.63 -0.71
N THR A 69 -1.01 4.03 -1.56
CA THR A 69 -1.29 2.59 -1.48
C THR A 69 -1.47 1.99 -2.87
N GLY A 70 -1.22 0.69 -2.98
CA GLY A 70 -1.59 -0.10 -4.14
C GLY A 70 -2.92 -0.82 -3.96
N LEU A 71 -3.61 -1.07 -5.08
CA LEU A 71 -4.67 -2.05 -5.17
C LEU A 71 -4.27 -3.13 -6.17
N MET A 72 -4.50 -4.39 -5.80
CA MET A 72 -4.37 -5.52 -6.69
C MET A 72 -5.72 -5.73 -7.41
N PRO A 73 -5.83 -5.54 -8.73
CA PRO A 73 -7.10 -5.66 -9.45
C PRO A 73 -7.49 -7.13 -9.67
N SER A 74 -7.83 -7.83 -8.59
CA SER A 74 -8.15 -9.26 -8.58
C SER A 74 -9.37 -9.53 -7.70
N GLY A 75 -10.32 -10.31 -8.21
CA GLY A 75 -11.52 -10.68 -7.46
C GLY A 75 -12.48 -9.51 -7.18
N LYS A 76 -13.41 -9.75 -6.26
CA LYS A 76 -14.45 -8.79 -5.86
C LYS A 76 -14.02 -7.95 -4.65
N PHE A 77 -14.57 -6.75 -4.56
CA PHE A 77 -14.42 -5.92 -3.38
C PHE A 77 -15.04 -6.59 -2.13
N HIS A 78 -14.35 -6.55 -0.99
CA HIS A 78 -14.81 -7.18 0.26
C HIS A 78 -14.36 -6.38 1.49
N PHE A 79 -14.77 -6.79 2.70
CA PHE A 79 -14.51 -6.04 3.93
C PHE A 79 -13.03 -5.82 4.29
N GLY A 80 -12.13 -6.72 3.86
CA GLY A 80 -10.69 -6.45 3.92
C GLY A 80 -10.28 -5.22 3.11
N HIS A 81 -10.65 -5.17 1.82
CA HIS A 81 -10.45 -3.99 0.95
C HIS A 81 -11.13 -2.72 1.50
N LYS A 82 -12.33 -2.86 2.10
CA LYS A 82 -13.03 -1.74 2.74
C LYS A 82 -12.21 -1.09 3.86
N MET A 83 -11.47 -1.88 4.65
CA MET A 83 -10.62 -1.35 5.72
C MET A 83 -9.53 -0.44 5.15
N VAL A 84 -8.84 -0.91 4.11
CA VAL A 84 -7.82 -0.12 3.40
C VAL A 84 -8.43 1.13 2.78
N ALA A 85 -9.60 1.01 2.14
CA ALA A 85 -10.33 2.14 1.56
C ALA A 85 -10.63 3.24 2.59
N GLU A 86 -11.06 2.86 3.78
CA GLU A 86 -11.35 3.82 4.84
C GLU A 86 -10.09 4.46 5.44
N GLU A 87 -8.96 3.76 5.47
CA GLU A 87 -7.67 4.36 5.84
C GLU A 87 -7.23 5.39 4.80
N ILE A 88 -7.39 5.09 3.50
CA ILE A 88 -7.14 6.04 2.42
C ILE A 88 -8.00 7.30 2.63
N ILE A 89 -9.31 7.12 2.83
CA ILE A 89 -10.27 8.21 3.02
C ILE A 89 -9.93 9.02 4.28
N TRP A 90 -9.52 8.35 5.36
CA TRP A 90 -9.12 9.01 6.60
C TRP A 90 -7.91 9.93 6.39
N PHE A 91 -6.86 9.47 5.71
CA PHE A 91 -5.70 10.32 5.38
C PHE A 91 -6.04 11.45 4.39
N GLN A 92 -6.94 11.19 3.44
CA GLN A 92 -7.39 12.20 2.48
C GLN A 92 -8.28 13.27 3.14
N ASP A 93 -8.95 12.95 4.24
CA ASP A 93 -9.89 13.86 4.90
C ASP A 93 -9.24 15.22 5.19
N GLN A 94 -10.04 16.29 5.17
CA GLN A 94 -9.54 17.65 5.29
C GLN A 94 -8.78 17.91 6.60
N GLU A 95 -9.07 17.16 7.66
CA GLU A 95 -8.35 17.26 8.93
C GLU A 95 -6.90 16.79 8.82
N LEU A 96 -6.63 15.75 8.00
CA LEU A 96 -5.28 15.24 7.76
C LEU A 96 -4.66 15.84 6.50
N GLY A 97 -5.40 15.90 5.40
CA GLY A 97 -5.06 16.69 4.22
C GLY A 97 -3.98 16.07 3.31
N ALA A 98 -3.85 14.74 3.29
CA ALA A 98 -2.85 14.06 2.48
C ALA A 98 -3.11 14.23 0.98
N GLU A 99 -2.03 14.39 0.19
CA GLU A 99 -2.08 14.12 -1.24
C GLU A 99 -2.12 12.59 -1.43
N THR A 100 -3.19 12.08 -2.02
CA THR A 100 -3.48 10.65 -2.08
C THR A 100 -3.05 10.07 -3.40
N TYR A 101 -2.30 8.97 -3.36
CA TYR A 101 -1.86 8.18 -4.52
C TYR A 101 -2.41 6.77 -4.40
N VAL A 102 -3.21 6.35 -5.37
CA VAL A 102 -3.75 5.00 -5.44
C VAL A 102 -3.27 4.37 -6.75
N CYS A 103 -2.32 3.44 -6.66
CA CYS A 103 -1.81 2.74 -7.84
C CYS A 103 -2.57 1.44 -8.08
N VAL A 104 -2.91 1.18 -9.33
CA VAL A 104 -3.42 -0.12 -9.78
C VAL A 104 -2.23 -0.98 -10.17
N ALA A 105 -2.03 -2.08 -9.43
CA ALA A 105 -0.95 -3.03 -9.65
C ALA A 105 -1.21 -3.97 -10.84
N ASP A 106 -1.57 -3.40 -12.00
CA ASP A 106 -1.96 -4.15 -13.20
C ASP A 106 -0.79 -4.88 -13.88
N ILE A 107 0.44 -4.38 -13.75
CA ILE A 107 1.64 -5.10 -14.19
C ILE A 107 1.91 -6.32 -13.32
N GLU A 108 1.73 -6.23 -12.00
CA GLU A 108 1.82 -7.41 -11.13
C GLU A 108 0.69 -8.40 -11.41
N ALA A 109 -0.55 -7.93 -11.57
CA ALA A 109 -1.68 -8.79 -11.93
C ALA A 109 -1.41 -9.57 -13.23
N TYR A 110 -0.87 -8.90 -14.24
CA TYR A 110 -0.48 -9.51 -15.51
C TYR A 110 0.63 -10.55 -15.34
N ASN A 111 1.70 -10.21 -14.62
CA ASN A 111 2.88 -11.07 -14.50
C ASN A 111 2.68 -12.27 -13.56
N MET A 112 1.81 -12.14 -12.55
CA MET A 112 1.76 -13.07 -11.42
C MET A 112 0.40 -13.73 -11.20
N ARG A 113 -0.69 -13.20 -11.78
CA ARG A 113 -2.07 -13.64 -11.49
C ARG A 113 -2.90 -14.05 -12.71
N ASP A 114 -2.29 -14.11 -13.88
CA ASP A 114 -2.97 -14.48 -15.13
C ASP A 114 -4.18 -13.58 -15.45
N ILE A 115 -4.03 -12.27 -15.19
CA ILE A 115 -5.05 -11.26 -15.45
C ILE A 115 -4.54 -10.34 -16.55
N ASP A 116 -5.20 -10.31 -17.71
CA ASP A 116 -4.81 -9.41 -18.79
C ASP A 116 -5.01 -7.92 -18.40
N LEU A 117 -4.30 -7.00 -19.06
CA LEU A 117 -4.37 -5.57 -18.72
C LEU A 117 -5.78 -4.96 -18.92
N LYS A 118 -6.58 -5.48 -19.85
CA LYS A 118 -7.95 -5.00 -20.10
C LYS A 118 -8.88 -5.44 -18.96
N GLN A 119 -8.76 -6.68 -18.51
CA GLN A 119 -9.47 -7.21 -17.36
C GLN A 119 -9.03 -6.53 -16.07
N ALA A 120 -7.72 -6.33 -15.87
CA ALA A 120 -7.18 -5.60 -14.72
C ALA A 120 -7.76 -4.17 -14.68
N ARG A 121 -7.81 -3.47 -15.82
CA ARG A 121 -8.44 -2.15 -15.92
C ARG A 121 -9.92 -2.18 -15.56
N LYS A 122 -10.66 -3.15 -16.11
CA LYS A 122 -12.08 -3.32 -15.81
C LYS A 122 -12.32 -3.51 -14.31
N LEU A 123 -11.59 -4.44 -13.68
CA LEU A 123 -11.70 -4.72 -12.25
C LEU A 123 -11.33 -3.49 -11.41
N ALA A 124 -10.21 -2.82 -11.73
CA ALA A 124 -9.78 -1.64 -10.99
C ALA A 124 -10.83 -0.52 -11.01
N VAL A 125 -11.49 -0.29 -12.14
CA VAL A 125 -12.51 0.75 -12.27
C VAL A 125 -13.83 0.30 -11.65
N GLU A 126 -14.39 -0.82 -12.12
CA GLU A 126 -15.75 -1.24 -11.80
C GLU A 126 -15.87 -1.83 -10.39
N GLU A 127 -14.86 -2.53 -9.89
CA GLU A 127 -14.91 -3.17 -8.56
C GLU A 127 -14.22 -2.34 -7.49
N TYR A 128 -13.07 -1.72 -7.77
CA TYR A 128 -12.30 -1.05 -6.72
C TYR A 128 -12.60 0.44 -6.63
N LEU A 129 -12.40 1.20 -7.71
CA LEU A 129 -12.56 2.65 -7.71
C LEU A 129 -14.01 3.06 -7.41
N LEU A 130 -15.00 2.41 -8.03
CA LEU A 130 -16.42 2.68 -7.73
C LEU A 130 -16.75 2.45 -6.25
N ASN A 131 -16.24 1.36 -5.64
CA ASN A 131 -16.46 1.10 -4.21
C ASN A 131 -15.72 2.12 -3.32
N TYR A 132 -14.50 2.53 -3.68
CA TYR A 132 -13.79 3.58 -2.94
C TYR A 132 -14.56 4.91 -2.96
N ILE A 133 -15.06 5.32 -4.13
CA ILE A 133 -15.88 6.54 -4.27
C ILE A 133 -17.16 6.41 -3.45
N ALA A 134 -17.85 5.26 -3.52
CA ALA A 134 -19.06 5.00 -2.74
C ALA A 134 -18.82 5.07 -1.21
N LEU A 135 -17.60 4.73 -0.75
CA LEU A 135 -17.20 4.84 0.65
C LEU A 135 -16.81 6.26 1.08
N GLY A 136 -16.62 7.19 0.13
CA GLY A 136 -16.31 8.59 0.40
C GLY A 136 -14.96 9.06 -0.10
N LEU A 137 -14.26 8.30 -0.94
CA LEU A 137 -13.05 8.78 -1.62
C LEU A 137 -13.40 9.98 -2.51
N LYS A 138 -12.65 11.07 -2.35
CA LYS A 138 -12.87 12.32 -3.08
C LYS A 138 -11.89 12.41 -4.25
N GLU A 139 -12.30 13.02 -5.35
CA GLU A 139 -11.41 13.30 -6.50
C GLU A 139 -10.35 14.37 -6.17
N LYS A 140 -10.67 15.26 -5.22
CA LYS A 140 -9.73 16.30 -4.77
C LYS A 140 -8.52 15.65 -4.11
N ASN A 141 -7.32 16.06 -4.52
CA ASN A 141 -6.04 15.54 -4.02
C ASN A 141 -5.88 14.02 -4.23
N LEU A 142 -6.51 13.46 -5.28
CA LEU A 142 -6.40 12.05 -5.65
C LEU A 142 -5.63 11.88 -6.94
N ASN A 143 -4.61 11.02 -6.90
CA ASN A 143 -3.84 10.56 -8.04
C ASN A 143 -4.10 9.06 -8.19
N PHE A 144 -5.08 8.70 -9.01
CA PHE A 144 -5.37 7.30 -9.36
C PHE A 144 -4.69 6.95 -10.69
N TYR A 145 -3.82 5.93 -10.71
CA TYR A 145 -3.07 5.58 -11.90
C TYR A 145 -2.83 4.07 -12.05
N PHE A 146 -2.46 3.65 -13.25
CA PHE A 146 -2.12 2.26 -13.58
C PHE A 146 -0.61 2.12 -13.73
N GLN A 147 0.00 1.08 -13.17
CA GLN A 147 1.44 0.83 -13.36
C GLN A 147 1.78 0.73 -14.85
N SER A 148 0.92 0.11 -15.65
CA SER A 148 1.09 0.00 -17.11
C SER A 148 0.98 1.31 -17.88
N ASN A 149 0.39 2.36 -17.28
CA ASN A 149 0.15 3.64 -17.95
C ASN A 149 0.18 4.83 -16.97
N TYR A 150 1.38 5.23 -16.55
CA TYR A 150 1.61 6.37 -15.66
C TYR A 150 2.40 7.50 -16.32
N LYS A 151 3.72 7.58 -16.12
CA LYS A 151 4.55 8.66 -16.68
C LYS A 151 5.98 8.21 -16.97
N ILE A 152 6.59 8.78 -18.01
CA ILE A 152 7.96 8.42 -18.43
C ILE A 152 8.99 8.51 -17.29
N PRO A 153 9.02 9.57 -16.44
CA PRO A 153 9.95 9.64 -15.33
C PRO A 153 9.82 8.48 -14.32
N TYR A 154 8.59 7.98 -14.10
CA TYR A 154 8.34 6.84 -13.22
C TYR A 154 8.97 5.56 -13.79
N TYR A 155 8.81 5.30 -15.08
CA TYR A 155 9.42 4.13 -15.73
C TYR A 155 10.95 4.18 -15.69
N ARG A 156 11.53 5.36 -15.98
CA ARG A 156 12.98 5.55 -15.88
C ARG A 156 13.46 5.31 -14.45
N PHE A 157 12.75 5.81 -13.45
CA PHE A 157 13.11 5.64 -12.06
C PHE A 157 13.04 4.16 -11.64
N ARG A 158 11.95 3.46 -11.94
CA ARG A 158 11.80 2.01 -11.75
C ARG A 158 12.99 1.24 -12.31
N ASP A 159 13.40 1.55 -13.54
CA ASP A 159 14.50 0.84 -14.18
C ASP A 159 15.83 1.09 -13.46
N THR A 160 16.06 2.30 -12.92
CA THR A 160 17.28 2.61 -12.13
C THR A 160 17.34 1.90 -10.77
N LEU A 161 16.19 1.51 -10.20
CA LEU A 161 16.14 0.77 -8.93
C LEU A 161 16.75 -0.62 -9.05
N SER A 162 16.83 -1.19 -10.26
CA SER A 162 17.47 -2.49 -10.50
C SER A 162 18.94 -2.53 -10.05
N LYS A 163 19.63 -1.38 -10.01
CA LYS A 163 21.01 -1.27 -9.51
C LYS A 163 21.11 -1.31 -7.98
N ARG A 164 19.99 -1.09 -7.27
CA ARG A 164 19.95 -0.89 -5.81
C ARG A 164 19.51 -2.12 -5.03
N ALA A 165 19.20 -3.21 -5.72
CA ALA A 165 18.85 -4.48 -5.11
C ALA A 165 19.62 -5.62 -5.77
N THR A 166 20.13 -6.53 -4.96
CA THR A 166 20.76 -7.77 -5.41
C THR A 166 19.73 -8.88 -5.56
N PHE A 167 20.04 -9.86 -6.40
CA PHE A 167 19.20 -11.05 -6.54
C PHE A 167 19.02 -11.81 -5.21
N ASN A 168 20.05 -11.81 -4.35
CA ASN A 168 20.00 -12.47 -3.05
C ASN A 168 19.07 -11.75 -2.06
N GLU A 169 19.06 -10.42 -2.04
CA GLU A 169 18.10 -9.64 -1.24
C GLU A 169 16.67 -9.90 -1.69
N LEU A 170 16.42 -9.86 -3.01
CA LEU A 170 15.11 -10.17 -3.57
C LEU A 170 14.67 -11.58 -3.21
N LYS A 171 15.56 -12.58 -3.32
CA LYS A 171 15.25 -13.97 -2.96
C LYS A 171 15.01 -14.13 -1.46
N GLY A 172 15.75 -13.40 -0.62
CA GLY A 172 15.58 -13.39 0.83
C GLY A 172 14.22 -12.87 1.27
N ILE A 173 13.72 -11.81 0.62
CA ILE A 173 12.42 -11.19 0.95
C ILE A 173 11.26 -11.96 0.29
N TYR A 174 11.41 -12.29 -1.00
CA TYR A 174 10.30 -12.73 -1.83
C TYR A 174 10.31 -14.23 -2.15
N GLY A 175 11.35 -14.97 -1.76
CA GLY A 175 11.48 -16.40 -2.04
C GLY A 175 11.80 -16.68 -3.50
N GLU A 176 11.06 -17.59 -4.14
CA GLU A 176 11.26 -17.89 -5.56
C GLU A 176 11.04 -16.66 -6.44
N LEU A 177 11.94 -16.47 -7.39
CA LEU A 177 11.97 -15.30 -8.28
C LEU A 177 11.72 -15.73 -9.72
N SER A 178 10.92 -14.94 -10.42
CA SER A 178 10.78 -14.92 -11.87
C SER A 178 11.09 -13.50 -12.38
N PRO A 179 11.41 -13.31 -13.67
CA PRO A 179 11.57 -11.97 -14.23
C PRO A 179 10.37 -11.06 -13.96
N GLY A 180 9.15 -11.60 -14.09
CA GLY A 180 7.90 -10.89 -13.79
C GLY A 180 7.82 -10.44 -12.33
N LYS A 181 8.18 -11.32 -11.39
CA LYS A 181 8.17 -10.99 -9.95
C LYS A 181 9.22 -9.94 -9.58
N ILE A 182 10.42 -10.03 -10.15
CA ILE A 182 11.48 -9.02 -9.95
C ILE A 182 10.99 -7.66 -10.45
N LEU A 183 10.39 -7.62 -11.64
CA LEU A 183 9.83 -6.39 -12.19
C LEU A 183 8.72 -5.83 -11.30
N SER A 184 7.81 -6.67 -10.80
CA SER A 184 6.72 -6.24 -9.91
C SER A 184 7.26 -5.63 -8.61
N VAL A 185 8.30 -6.20 -8.02
CA VAL A 185 8.95 -5.64 -6.82
C VAL A 185 9.55 -4.26 -7.11
N LEU A 186 10.31 -4.12 -8.19
CA LEU A 186 10.89 -2.81 -8.56
C LEU A 186 9.80 -1.77 -8.87
N THR A 187 8.71 -2.22 -9.49
CA THR A 187 7.54 -1.38 -9.80
C THR A 187 6.87 -0.90 -8.51
N GLN A 188 6.67 -1.77 -7.52
CA GLN A 188 6.07 -1.42 -6.23
C GLN A 188 6.94 -0.44 -5.43
N VAL A 189 8.28 -0.56 -5.49
CA VAL A 189 9.19 0.42 -4.88
C VAL A 189 9.11 1.77 -5.60
N ALA A 190 8.99 1.78 -6.93
CA ALA A 190 8.78 3.00 -7.70
C ALA A 190 7.41 3.64 -7.46
N ASP A 191 6.39 2.89 -7.05
CA ASP A 191 5.09 3.44 -6.71
C ASP A 191 5.11 4.24 -5.39
N ILE A 192 6.00 3.87 -4.46
CA ILE A 192 6.13 4.48 -3.12
C ILE A 192 7.00 5.76 -3.15
N LEU A 193 8.01 5.83 -4.03
CA LEU A 193 9.06 6.87 -4.06
C LEU A 193 8.85 7.88 -5.19
#